data_AF-A0AA42Y7G9-F1
#
_entry.id   AF-A0AA42Y7G9-F1
#
_cell.length_a   1.000
_cell.length_b   1.000
_cell.length_c   1.000
_cell.angle_alpha   90.00
_cell.angle_beta   90.00
_cell.angle_gamma   90.00
#
_symmetry.space_group_name_H-M   'P 1'
#
loop_
_entity.id
_entity.type
_entity.pdbx_description
1 polymer ?
#
loop_
_entity_poly.entity_id
_entity_poly.type
_entity_poly.pdbx_seq_one_letter_code
_entity_poly.pdbx_strand_id
1 'polypeptide(L)' 'GPSWGHSGFFPGYLAEMSYFPESGLAIAVQVNSSDVRALGLGPRQMLLELARVAVRERQ' A
#
# COMPACT_ATOMS: atom_id res chain seq x y z
N GLY A 1 5.75 -7.71 -12.41
CA GLY A 1 5.64 -6.83 -13.58
C GLY A 1 4.78 -5.62 -13.25
N PRO A 2 3.94 -5.13 -14.19
CA PRO A 2 3.21 -3.88 -14.03
C PRO A 2 2.17 -3.95 -12.92
N SER A 3 1.96 -2.82 -12.24
CA SER A 3 0.93 -2.60 -11.23
C SER A 3 0.16 -1.31 -11.52
N TRP A 4 -1.13 -1.27 -11.20
CA TRP A 4 -1.99 -0.10 -11.36
C TRP A 4 -2.42 0.39 -9.99
N GLY A 5 -2.35 1.69 -9.74
CA GLY A 5 -2.61 2.23 -8.41
C GLY A 5 -2.85 3.72 -8.39
N HIS A 6 -3.26 4.21 -7.22
CA HIS A 6 -3.46 5.63 -6.95
C HIS A 6 -3.20 5.92 -5.47
N SER A 7 -2.66 7.10 -5.19
CA SER A 7 -2.45 7.62 -3.84
C SER A 7 -3.48 8.68 -3.49
N GLY A 8 -4.01 8.66 -2.28
CA GLY A 8 -4.92 9.69 -1.76
C GLY A 8 -4.29 10.46 -0.61
N PHE A 9 -4.59 11.76 -0.52
CA PHE A 9 -4.15 12.61 0.58
C PHE A 9 -5.24 13.63 0.95
N PHE A 10 -5.48 13.78 2.24
CA PHE A 10 -6.07 14.97 2.84
C PHE A 10 -5.46 15.21 4.22
N PRO A 11 -5.53 16.42 4.81
CA PRO A 11 -4.96 16.67 6.13
C PRO A 11 -5.50 15.70 7.19
N GLY A 12 -4.61 14.95 7.83
CA GLY A 12 -4.96 13.88 8.77
C GLY A 12 -5.19 12.51 8.13
N TYR A 13 -4.92 12.32 6.85
CA TYR A 13 -5.11 11.02 6.19
C TYR A 13 -4.22 10.79 4.97
N LEU A 14 -3.80 9.53 4.82
CA LEU A 14 -3.08 9.03 3.65
C LEU A 14 -3.73 7.74 3.17
N ALA A 15 -3.83 7.58 1.85
CA ALA A 15 -4.21 6.33 1.21
C ALA A 15 -3.21 5.95 0.12
N GLU A 16 -2.97 4.66 -0.02
CA GLU A 16 -2.27 4.08 -1.15
C GLU A 16 -3.02 2.82 -1.59
N MET A 17 -3.21 2.63 -2.89
CA MET A 17 -3.77 1.40 -3.45
C MET A 17 -2.95 0.92 -4.63
N SER A 18 -2.80 -0.40 -4.77
CA SER A 18 -2.27 -1.01 -5.99
C SER A 18 -2.90 -2.37 -6.26
N TYR A 19 -3.12 -2.64 -7.54
CA TYR A 19 -3.51 -3.92 -8.11
C TYR A 19 -2.32 -4.55 -8.86
N PHE A 20 -2.05 -5.82 -8.56
CA PHE A 20 -0.99 -6.66 -9.12
C PHE A 20 -1.65 -7.82 -9.89
N PRO A 21 -1.84 -7.73 -11.22
CA PRO A 21 -2.61 -8.74 -11.96
C PRO A 21 -1.92 -10.10 -12.03
N GLU A 22 -0.60 -10.13 -12.09
CA GLU A 22 0.18 -11.37 -12.16
C GLU A 22 -0.09 -12.28 -10.95
N SER A 23 -0.40 -11.69 -9.78
CA SER A 23 -0.72 -12.41 -8.55
C SER A 23 -2.20 -12.35 -8.19
N GLY A 24 -3.04 -11.69 -8.99
CA GLY A 24 -4.45 -11.47 -8.71
C GLY A 24 -4.70 -10.83 -7.34
N LEU A 25 -3.85 -9.87 -6.94
CA LEU A 25 -3.90 -9.20 -5.63
C LEU A 25 -4.20 -7.72 -5.78
N ALA A 26 -5.16 -7.22 -5.01
CA ALA A 26 -5.38 -5.79 -4.80
C ALA A 26 -5.16 -5.47 -3.32
N ILE A 27 -4.38 -4.42 -3.04
CA ILE A 27 -4.07 -3.99 -1.69
C ILE A 27 -4.36 -2.50 -1.58
N ALA A 28 -5.00 -2.11 -0.48
CA ALA A 28 -5.21 -0.74 -0.09
C ALA A 28 -4.70 -0.53 1.34
N VAL A 29 -3.91 0.53 1.55
CA VAL A 29 -3.42 0.99 2.84
C VAL A 29 -4.07 2.34 3.11
N GLN A 30 -4.68 2.50 4.28
CA GLN A 30 -5.29 3.74 4.73
C GLN A 30 -4.76 4.08 6.12
N VAL A 31 -4.35 5.32 6.32
CA VAL A 31 -3.75 5.81 7.56
C VAL A 31 -4.51 7.05 8.01
N ASN A 32 -4.94 7.08 9.27
CA ASN A 32 -5.66 8.20 9.88
C ASN A 32 -4.72 9.31 10.39
N SER A 33 -3.59 9.50 9.73
CA SER A 33 -2.64 10.57 10.00
C SER A 33 -1.94 10.96 8.71
N SER A 34 -1.63 12.24 8.57
CA SER A 34 -0.74 12.76 7.54
C SER A 34 0.63 13.17 8.07
N ASP A 35 0.95 12.87 9.33
CA ASP A 35 2.29 13.06 9.87
C ASP A 35 3.22 11.94 9.40
N VAL A 36 3.79 12.13 8.22
CA VAL A 36 4.70 11.17 7.58
C VAL A 36 5.95 10.85 8.41
N ARG A 37 6.38 11.74 9.31
CA ARG A 37 7.55 11.50 10.17
C ARG A 37 7.20 10.52 11.28
N ALA A 38 5.98 10.57 11.80
CA ALA A 38 5.51 9.64 12.83
C ALA A 38 5.22 8.22 12.31
N LEU A 39 5.04 8.03 10.99
CA LEU A 39 4.70 6.72 10.43
C LEU A 39 5.85 5.72 10.44
N GLY A 40 7.10 6.17 10.49
CA GLY A 40 8.30 5.31 10.41
C GLY A 40 8.52 4.65 9.03
N LEU A 41 7.45 4.39 8.28
CA LEU A 41 7.44 3.81 6.95
C LEU A 41 6.31 4.45 6.12
N GLY A 42 6.60 4.81 4.87
CA GLY A 42 5.60 5.42 4.00
C GLY A 42 4.49 4.43 3.58
N PRO A 43 3.24 4.88 3.35
CA PRO A 43 2.12 4.01 2.95
C PRO A 43 2.41 3.12 1.73
N ARG A 44 3.11 3.66 0.72
CA ARG A 44 3.53 2.89 -0.46
C ARG A 44 4.49 1.76 -0.12
N GLN A 45 5.44 2.01 0.78
CA GLN A 45 6.39 0.99 1.19
C GLN A 45 5.68 -0.09 2.02
N MET A 46 4.73 0.29 2.89
CA MET A 46 3.89 -0.65 3.64
C MET A 46 3.09 -1.53 2.68
N LEU A 47 2.48 -0.94 1.65
CA LEU A 47 1.72 -1.66 0.65
C LEU A 47 2.57 -2.73 -0.05
N LEU A 48 3.80 -2.40 -0.46
CA LEU A 48 4.68 -3.33 -1.14
C LEU A 48 5.14 -4.49 -0.25
N GLU A 49 5.42 -4.21 1.03
CA GLU A 49 5.75 -5.28 2.00
C GLU A 49 4.54 -6.20 2.25
N LEU A 50 3.33 -5.64 2.36
CA LEU A 50 2.10 -6.44 2.45
C LEU A 50 1.90 -7.31 1.21
N ALA A 51 2.14 -6.77 0.00
CA ALA A 51 2.07 -7.53 -1.24
C ALA A 51 3.05 -8.70 -1.24
N ARG A 52 4.29 -8.45 -0.79
CA ARG A 52 5.33 -9.47 -0.72
C ARG A 52 4.97 -10.61 0.23
N VAL A 53 4.43 -10.30 1.40
CA VAL A 53 3.98 -11.30 2.38
C VAL A 53 2.78 -12.08 1.83
N ALA A 54 1.77 -11.39 1.31
CA ALA A 54 0.56 -12.02 0.78
C ALA A 54 0.83 -12.97 -0.41
N VAL A 55 1.80 -12.63 -1.27
CA VAL A 55 2.23 -13.54 -2.36
C VAL A 55 2.93 -14.77 -1.81
N ARG A 56 3.77 -14.64 -0.78
CA ARG A 56 4.50 -15.76 -0.16
C ARG A 56 3.56 -16.76 0.49
N GLU A 57 2.54 -16.29 1.21
CA GLU A 57 1.60 -17.16 1.94
C GLU A 57 0.60 -17.89 1.04
N ARG A 58 0.53 -17.52 -0.24
CA ARG A 58 -0.31 -18.20 -1.25
C ARG A 58 0.37 -19.39 -1.93
N GLN A 59 1.67 -19.62 -1.67
CA GLN A 59 2.46 -20.72 -2.23
C GLN A 59 2.60 -21.86 -1.22
#